data_AF-A0A4Z0P4W5-F1
#
_entry.id   AF-A0A4Z0P4W5-F1
#
_cell.length_a   1.000
_cell.length_b   1.000
_cell.length_c   1.000
_cell.angle_alpha   90.00
_cell.angle_beta   90.00
_cell.angle_gamma   90.00
#
_symmetry.space_group_name_H-M   'P 1'
#
loop_
_entity.id
_entity.type
_entity.pdbx_description
1 polymer ?
#
loop_
_entity_poly.entity_id
_entity_poly.type
_entity_poly.pdbx_seq_one_letter_code
_entity_poly.pdbx_strand_id
1 'polypeptide(L)'
;VTLEATAEQRAFPSLYASALNGSAGLAHEDMAEDMTPLYQAIIDHVPAPDDDLHGPLQMQISQLDYHDYGGDIGSGRIIRGHVLP
;
A
#
# COMPACT_ATOMS: atom_id res chain seq x y z
N VAL A 1 -12.09 -27.44 -2.89
CA VAL A 1 -10.73 -26.94 -2.61
C VAL A 1 -10.77 -26.32 -1.23
N THR A 2 -10.35 -27.07 -0.21
CA THR A 2 -10.18 -26.56 1.16
C THR A 2 -8.99 -25.61 1.13
N LEU A 3 -9.22 -24.36 1.54
CA LEU A 3 -8.18 -23.34 1.61
C LEU A 3 -7.22 -23.73 2.74
N GLU A 4 -6.07 -24.31 2.40
CA GLU A 4 -4.98 -24.61 3.33
C GLU A 4 -4.35 -23.30 3.79
N ALA A 5 -5.04 -22.58 4.67
CA ALA A 5 -4.50 -21.37 5.27
C ALA A 5 -3.43 -21.74 6.30
N THR A 6 -2.19 -21.31 6.08
CA THR A 6 -1.12 -21.43 7.07
C THR A 6 -1.41 -20.52 8.27
N ALA A 7 -0.91 -20.87 9.46
CA ALA A 7 -1.16 -20.10 10.69
C ALA A 7 -0.72 -18.62 10.58
N GLU A 8 0.28 -18.34 9.75
CA GLU A 8 0.76 -16.99 9.43
C GLU A 8 -0.30 -16.13 8.73
N GLN A 9 -1.15 -16.72 7.89
CA GLN A 9 -2.25 -16.00 7.22
C GLN A 9 -3.39 -15.62 8.17
N ARG A 10 -3.42 -16.17 9.39
CA ARG A 10 -4.41 -15.83 10.42
C ARG A 10 -3.98 -14.61 11.27
N ALA A 11 -2.71 -14.23 11.24
CA ALA A 11 -2.16 -13.14 12.04
C ALA A 11 -2.13 -11.82 11.24
N PHE A 12 -3.29 -11.35 10.76
CA PHE A 12 -3.40 -10.01 10.21
C PHE A 12 -3.79 -9.02 11.32
N PRO A 13 -3.11 -7.87 11.45
CA PRO A 13 -3.55 -6.83 12.35
C PRO A 13 -4.94 -6.34 11.90
N SER A 14 -5.88 -6.32 12.84
CA SER A 14 -7.23 -5.79 12.60
C SER A 14 -7.34 -4.42 13.27
N LEU A 15 -7.77 -3.42 12.51
CA LEU A 15 -8.03 -2.07 13.02
C LEU A 15 -9.47 -1.66 12.76
N TYR A 16 -10.01 -0.90 13.69
CA TYR A 16 -11.31 -0.25 13.58
C TYR A 16 -11.08 1.22 13.21
N ALA A 17 -11.86 1.73 12.26
CA ALA A 17 -11.76 3.12 11.84
C ALA A 17 -13.15 3.73 11.60
N SER A 18 -13.30 4.99 11.98
CA SER A 18 -14.45 5.83 11.68
C SER A 18 -14.02 6.96 10.77
N ALA A 19 -14.34 6.86 9.48
CA ALA A 19 -14.02 7.89 8.50
C ALA A 19 -14.76 9.21 8.76
N LEU A 20 -15.94 9.16 9.40
CA LEU A 20 -16.70 10.34 9.77
C LEU A 20 -16.01 11.14 10.88
N ASN A 21 -15.45 10.42 11.87
CA ASN A 21 -14.82 11.04 13.04
C ASN A 21 -13.31 11.22 12.86
N GLY A 22 -12.73 10.69 11.77
CA GLY A 22 -11.29 10.74 11.52
C GLY A 22 -10.45 9.98 12.55
N SER A 23 -10.99 8.88 13.06
CA SER A 23 -10.46 8.17 14.24
C SER A 23 -10.23 6.68 13.93
N ALA A 24 -9.14 6.11 14.44
CA ALA A 24 -8.80 4.70 14.32
C ALA A 24 -8.34 4.09 15.66
N GLY A 25 -8.44 2.78 15.81
CA GLY A 25 -8.03 2.06 17.02
C GLY A 25 -7.92 0.56 16.83
N LEU A 26 -7.31 -0.13 17.79
CA LEU A 26 -7.17 -1.60 17.78
C LEU A 26 -8.46 -2.30 18.25
N ALA A 27 -9.31 -1.59 18.99
CA ALA A 27 -10.63 -2.06 19.40
C ALA A 27 -11.66 -0.93 19.21
N HIS A 28 -12.92 -1.28 18.96
CA HIS A 28 -13.98 -0.28 18.78
C HIS A 28 -14.31 0.49 20.07
N GLU A 29 -13.95 -0.03 21.24
CA GLU A 29 -14.12 0.63 22.55
C GLU A 29 -12.93 1.54 22.90
N ASP A 30 -11.79 1.33 22.23
CA ASP A 30 -10.52 2.02 22.45
C ASP A 30 -10.04 2.64 21.13
N MET A 31 -10.81 3.63 20.69
CA MET A 31 -10.50 4.41 19.49
C MET A 31 -9.68 5.64 19.88
N ALA A 32 -8.56 5.87 19.19
CA ALA A 32 -7.82 7.11 19.33
C ALA A 32 -8.61 8.28 18.73
N GLU A 33 -8.28 9.51 19.09
CA GLU A 33 -8.95 10.70 18.54
C GLU A 33 -8.59 10.97 17.06
N ASP A 34 -7.58 10.27 16.53
CA ASP A 34 -7.04 10.47 15.19
C ASP A 34 -6.78 9.14 14.44
N MET A 35 -6.25 9.26 13.22
CA MET A 35 -5.86 8.12 12.37
C MET A 35 -4.44 7.62 12.64
N THR A 36 -3.74 8.12 13.66
CA THR A 36 -2.35 7.71 13.98
C THR A 36 -2.21 6.18 14.10
N PRO A 37 -3.13 5.45 14.76
CA PRO A 37 -3.04 3.99 14.84
C PRO A 37 -3.07 3.29 13.48
N LEU A 38 -3.81 3.82 12.50
CA LEU A 38 -3.83 3.27 11.14
C LEU A 38 -2.47 3.44 10.45
N TYR A 39 -1.90 4.64 10.51
CA TYR A 39 -0.61 4.90 9.87
C TYR A 39 0.50 4.08 10.53
N GLN A 40 0.50 3.99 11.85
CA GLN A 40 1.48 3.18 12.58
C GLN A 40 1.37 1.70 12.21
N ALA A 41 0.15 1.17 12.11
CA ALA A 41 -0.04 -0.22 11.69
C ALA A 41 0.47 -0.48 10.27
N ILE A 42 0.29 0.47 9.34
CA ILE A 42 0.85 0.38 7.99
C ILE A 42 2.38 0.34 8.05
N ILE A 43 3.01 1.24 8.81
CA ILE A 43 4.47 1.28 8.94
C ILE A 43 5.01 -0.03 9.54
N ASP A 44 4.33 -0.56 10.55
CA ASP A 44 4.81 -1.73 11.30
C ASP A 44 4.63 -3.05 10.53
N HIS A 45 3.61 -3.16 9.67
CA HIS A 45 3.23 -4.42 9.04
C HIS A 45 3.40 -4.45 7.51
N VAL A 46 3.53 -3.30 6.85
CA VAL A 46 3.80 -3.25 5.40
C VAL A 46 5.31 -3.27 5.20
N PRO A 47 5.88 -4.35 4.62
CA PRO A 47 7.31 -4.40 4.36
C PRO A 47 7.68 -3.34 3.33
N ALA A 48 8.88 -2.78 3.49
CA ALA A 48 9.48 -1.95 2.46
C ALA A 48 9.62 -2.77 1.16
N PRO A 49 9.46 -2.15 -0.02
CA PRO A 49 9.66 -2.84 -1.28
C PRO A 49 11.14 -3.22 -1.47
N ASP A 50 11.37 -4.40 -2.03
CA ASP A 50 12.70 -4.93 -2.36
C ASP A 50 13.13 -4.42 -3.75
N ASP A 51 13.47 -3.14 -3.83
CA ASP A 51 13.81 -2.46 -5.08
C ASP A 51 15.30 -2.02 -5.09
N ASP A 52 15.98 -2.12 -6.23
CA ASP A 52 17.36 -1.64 -6.41
C ASP A 52 17.36 -0.20 -6.93
N LEU A 53 17.71 0.76 -6.09
CA LEU A 53 17.66 2.19 -6.45
C LEU A 53 18.79 2.63 -7.40
N HIS A 54 19.84 1.82 -7.57
CA HIS A 54 21.06 2.20 -8.30
C HIS A 54 21.21 1.52 -9.66
N GLY A 55 20.48 0.44 -9.91
CA GLY A 55 20.47 -0.22 -11.21
C GLY A 55 19.79 0.58 -12.33
N PRO A 56 19.83 0.08 -13.58
CA PRO A 56 19.17 0.72 -14.70
C PRO A 56 17.65 0.71 -14.52
N LEU A 57 16.98 1.76 -15.02
CA LEU A 57 15.54 1.94 -14.94
C LEU A 57 14.80 0.68 -15.39
N GLN A 58 13.95 0.17 -14.51
CA GLN A 58 13.01 -0.90 -14.79
C GLN A 58 11.66 -0.53 -14.20
N MET A 59 10.65 -0.44 -15.06
CA MET A 59 9.28 -0.14 -14.67
C MET A 59 8.33 -1.12 -15.38
N GLN A 60 7.37 -1.64 -14.64
CA GLN A 60 6.29 -2.44 -15.21
C GLN A 60 5.03 -1.58 -15.29
N ILE A 61 4.52 -1.39 -16.52
CA ILE A 61 3.22 -0.72 -16.74
C ILE A 61 2.13 -1.70 -16.34
N SER A 62 1.34 -1.31 -15.34
CA SER A 62 0.22 -2.10 -14.83
C SER A 62 -1.12 -1.60 -15.34
N GLN A 63 -1.19 -0.32 -15.70
CA GLN A 63 -2.39 0.34 -16.19
C GLN A 63 -2.03 1.27 -17.35
N LEU A 64 -2.84 1.25 -18.39
CA LEU A 64 -2.75 2.15 -19.52
C LEU A 64 -3.97 3.05 -19.53
N ASP A 65 -3.73 4.34 -19.74
CA ASP A 65 -4.74 5.38 -19.85
C ASP A 65 -4.39 6.31 -21.03
N TYR A 66 -5.30 7.21 -21.39
CA TYR A 66 -5.12 8.13 -22.50
C TYR A 66 -5.68 9.51 -22.16
N HIS A 67 -4.96 10.56 -22.56
CA HIS A 67 -5.40 11.94 -22.43
C HIS A 67 -5.27 12.70 -23.75
N ASP A 68 -6.33 13.41 -24.17
CA ASP A 68 -6.44 14.05 -25.49
C ASP A 68 -5.26 15.00 -25.83
N TYR A 69 -4.68 15.67 -24.84
CA TYR A 69 -3.53 16.57 -25.02
C TYR A 69 -2.19 15.93 -24.63
N GLY A 70 -2.22 14.84 -23.87
CA GLY A 70 -1.05 14.22 -23.25
C GLY A 70 -0.58 12.93 -23.92
N GLY A 71 -1.42 12.33 -24.77
CA GLY A 71 -1.16 11.03 -25.38
C GLY A 71 -1.39 9.87 -24.41
N ASP A 72 -0.71 8.76 -24.69
CA ASP A 72 -0.81 7.53 -23.89
C ASP A 72 -0.07 7.68 -22.54
N ILE A 73 -0.73 7.27 -21.46
CA ILE A 73 -0.20 7.32 -20.09
C ILE A 73 -0.08 5.89 -19.57
N GLY A 74 1.16 5.46 -19.29
CA GLY A 74 1.43 4.19 -18.60
C GLY A 74 1.65 4.42 -17.11
N SER A 75 0.73 3.96 -16.27
CA SER A 75 0.89 3.92 -14.82
C SER A 75 1.42 2.56 -14.38
N GLY A 76 2.39 2.57 -13.47
CA GLY A 76 3.12 1.37 -13.09
C GLY A 76 4.05 1.60 -11.90
N ARG A 77 4.72 0.54 -11.48
CA ARG A 77 5.71 0.60 -10.40
C ARG A 77 7.12 0.55 -10.97
N ILE A 78 7.98 1.47 -10.53
CA ILE A 78 9.43 1.38 -10.75
C ILE A 78 9.95 0.31 -9.79
N ILE A 79 10.61 -0.70 -10.33
CA ILE A 79 11.22 -1.81 -9.58
C ILE A 79 12.73 -1.59 -9.42
N ARG A 80 13.33 -0.79 -10.32
CA ARG A 80 14.76 -0.50 -10.29
C ARG A 80 15.07 0.86 -10.89
N GLY A 81 16.07 1.54 -10.33
CA GLY A 81 16.58 2.81 -10.83
C GLY A 81 15.58 3.97 -10.68
N HIS A 82 15.72 4.98 -11.54
CA HIS A 82 14.89 6.18 -11.53
C HIS A 82 14.70 6.70 -12.96
N VAL A 83 13.65 7.50 -13.16
CA VAL A 83 13.34 8.15 -14.44
C VAL A 83 13.55 9.66 -14.33
N LEU A 84 14.12 10.26 -15.38
CA LEU A 84 14.23 11.70 -15.56
C LEU A 84 13.55 12.08 -16.89
N PRO A 85 13.02 13.30 -17.05
CA PRO A 85 12.35 13.76 -18.27
C PRO A 85 13.24 13.76 -19.51
#